data_AF-A0AA45R570-F1
#
_entry.id   AF-A0AA45R570-F1
#
_cell.length_a   1.000
_cell.length_b   1.000
_cell.length_c   1.000
_cell.angle_alpha   90.00
_cell.angle_beta   90.00
_cell.angle_gamma   90.00
#
_symmetry.space_group_name_H-M   'P 1'
#
loop_
_entity.id
_entity.type
_entity.pdbx_description
1 polymer ?
#
loop_
_entity_poly.entity_id
_entity_poly.type
_entity_poly.pdbx_seq_one_letter_code
_entity_poly.pdbx_strand_id
1 'polypeptide(L)'
;MTRKHVLRTLASTTATAGVLTALAVVAPAVASARCGGASEIRSTLVVDGAVVLAERPVPGTCNGNGYYQGQVQSKVDGWRPSVWVHDGTSWTGHFGDYDGTSANYSYTDEDSTSRMHFCLDWKDIAVYCGWGTEWSQNNAGIYYHGDYGVNHGF
;
A
#
# COMPACT_ATOMS: atom_id res chain seq x y z
N MET A 1 8.68 -32.68 82.08
CA MET A 1 8.09 -33.31 80.88
C MET A 1 6.61 -32.89 80.89
N THR A 2 5.94 -32.31 79.89
CA THR A 2 6.09 -32.35 78.43
C THR A 2 5.32 -31.19 77.75
N ARG A 3 6.02 -30.50 76.83
CA ARG A 3 5.66 -29.72 75.62
C ARG A 3 4.41 -28.80 75.51
N LYS A 4 4.76 -27.56 75.11
CA LYS A 4 3.99 -26.50 74.44
C LYS A 4 3.46 -26.93 73.06
N HIS A 5 2.29 -26.44 72.64
CA HIS A 5 1.98 -26.27 71.22
C HIS A 5 1.31 -24.91 70.95
N VAL A 6 2.06 -24.10 70.20
CA VAL A 6 1.66 -22.80 69.63
C VAL A 6 1.05 -23.09 68.26
N LEU A 7 -0.23 -22.78 68.05
CA LEU A 7 -0.83 -22.80 66.72
C LEU A 7 -0.71 -21.40 66.11
N ARG A 8 0.13 -21.27 65.09
CA ARG A 8 0.19 -20.10 64.20
C ARG A 8 -0.65 -20.42 62.96
N THR A 9 -1.77 -19.74 62.80
CA THR A 9 -2.62 -19.83 61.61
C THR A 9 -2.03 -18.94 60.51
N LEU A 10 -1.52 -19.55 59.45
CA LEU A 10 -1.07 -18.87 58.24
C LEU A 10 -2.30 -18.48 57.40
N ALA A 11 -2.56 -17.18 57.28
CA ALA A 11 -3.53 -16.65 56.33
C ALA A 11 -2.88 -16.62 54.93
N SER A 12 -3.30 -17.53 54.06
CA SER A 12 -2.92 -17.54 52.65
C SER A 12 -3.75 -16.52 51.88
N THR A 13 -3.18 -15.35 51.61
CA THR A 13 -3.73 -14.38 50.64
C THR A 13 -3.44 -14.86 49.23
N THR A 14 -4.42 -15.50 48.60
CA THR A 14 -4.40 -15.84 47.17
C THR A 14 -4.61 -14.57 46.36
N ALA A 15 -3.52 -13.94 45.92
CA ALA A 15 -3.57 -12.85 44.96
C ALA A 15 -3.75 -13.43 43.55
N THR A 16 -4.99 -13.49 43.07
CA THR A 16 -5.28 -13.73 41.66
C THR A 16 -4.83 -12.52 40.85
N ALA A 17 -3.63 -12.59 40.29
CA ALA A 17 -3.14 -11.65 39.29
C ALA A 17 -3.95 -11.88 37.99
N GLY A 18 -4.93 -11.02 37.75
CA GLY A 18 -5.66 -10.97 36.49
C GLY A 18 -4.72 -10.46 35.40
N VAL A 19 -4.29 -11.36 34.52
CA VAL A 19 -3.60 -10.99 33.28
C VAL A 19 -4.65 -10.42 32.33
N LEU A 20 -4.75 -9.10 32.29
CA LEU A 20 -5.42 -8.38 31.20
C LEU A 20 -4.51 -8.48 29.97
N THR A 21 -4.69 -9.53 29.17
CA THR A 21 -4.18 -9.57 27.80
C THR A 21 -4.95 -8.51 27.01
N ALA A 22 -4.37 -7.31 26.93
CA ALA A 22 -4.77 -6.32 25.95
C ALA A 22 -4.51 -6.94 24.57
N LEU A 23 -5.57 -7.45 23.95
CA LEU A 23 -5.60 -7.68 22.51
C LEU A 23 -5.41 -6.30 21.88
N ALA A 24 -4.18 -5.98 21.51
CA ALA A 24 -3.92 -4.88 20.60
C ALA A 24 -4.70 -5.21 19.33
N VAL A 25 -5.88 -4.61 19.18
CA VAL A 25 -6.55 -4.51 17.91
C VAL A 25 -5.63 -3.63 17.08
N VAL A 26 -4.70 -4.27 16.37
CA VAL A 26 -3.90 -3.61 15.36
C VAL A 26 -4.92 -3.13 14.34
N ALA A 27 -5.21 -1.82 14.36
CA ALA A 27 -6.03 -1.24 13.31
C ALA A 27 -5.39 -1.66 11.97
N PRO A 28 -6.15 -2.26 11.04
CA PRO A 28 -5.58 -2.69 9.78
C PRO A 28 -4.88 -1.50 9.13
N ALA A 29 -3.62 -1.68 8.74
CA ALA A 29 -2.86 -0.64 8.05
C ALA A 29 -3.55 -0.25 6.73
N VAL A 30 -3.38 0.99 6.30
CA VAL A 30 -4.27 1.66 5.33
C VAL A 30 -4.09 1.25 3.88
N ALA A 31 -3.11 0.41 3.57
CA ALA A 31 -3.18 -0.49 2.42
C ALA A 31 -4.53 -1.24 2.29
N SER A 32 -5.26 -1.38 3.39
CA SER A 32 -6.63 -1.90 3.47
C SER A 32 -7.76 -0.98 2.97
N ALA A 33 -7.59 0.35 2.90
CA ALA A 33 -8.71 1.28 2.68
C ALA A 33 -9.34 1.09 1.30
N ARG A 34 -8.52 0.89 0.27
CA ARG A 34 -9.02 0.53 -1.06
C ARG A 34 -9.57 -0.89 -1.12
N CYS A 35 -9.03 -1.80 -0.32
CA CYS A 35 -9.30 -3.23 -0.46
C CYS A 35 -10.77 -3.54 -0.19
N GLY A 36 -11.47 -2.80 0.67
CA GLY A 36 -12.92 -2.95 0.82
C GLY A 36 -13.38 -4.38 1.14
N GLY A 37 -12.51 -5.20 1.73
CA GLY A 37 -12.73 -6.62 1.99
C GLY A 37 -12.32 -7.59 0.88
N ALA A 38 -11.82 -7.10 -0.27
CA ALA A 38 -11.22 -7.91 -1.32
C ALA A 38 -9.79 -8.36 -0.96
N SER A 39 -9.35 -9.49 -1.52
CA SER A 39 -7.98 -10.01 -1.36
C SER A 39 -6.96 -9.36 -2.30
N GLU A 40 -7.44 -8.70 -3.36
CA GLU A 40 -6.64 -7.97 -4.34
C GLU A 40 -7.52 -6.91 -5.04
N ILE A 41 -6.90 -5.85 -5.56
CA ILE A 41 -7.58 -4.81 -6.35
C ILE A 41 -6.83 -4.59 -7.64
N ARG A 42 -7.56 -4.49 -8.74
CA ARG A 42 -7.00 -4.10 -10.03
C ARG A 42 -7.26 -2.63 -10.27
N SER A 43 -6.19 -1.92 -10.56
CA SER A 43 -6.21 -0.51 -10.90
C SER A 43 -5.89 -0.31 -12.37
N THR A 44 -6.36 0.80 -12.94
CA THR A 44 -6.11 1.13 -14.34
C THR A 44 -5.83 2.61 -14.50
N LEU A 45 -5.11 2.96 -15.57
CA LEU A 45 -5.11 4.30 -16.16
C LEU A 45 -5.87 4.24 -17.48
N VAL A 46 -6.82 5.14 -17.65
CA VAL A 46 -7.67 5.28 -18.83
C VAL A 46 -7.42 6.65 -19.43
N VAL A 47 -6.93 6.69 -20.67
CA VAL A 47 -6.66 7.91 -21.44
C VAL A 47 -7.58 7.88 -22.66
N ASP A 48 -8.34 8.95 -22.87
CA ASP A 48 -9.29 9.09 -23.98
C ASP A 48 -10.25 7.88 -24.17
N GLY A 49 -10.67 7.28 -23.04
CA GLY A 49 -11.57 6.12 -23.02
C GLY A 49 -10.89 4.75 -23.24
N ALA A 50 -9.57 4.71 -23.47
CA ALA A 50 -8.81 3.47 -23.60
C ALA A 50 -7.99 3.16 -22.33
N VAL A 51 -8.01 1.91 -21.86
CA VAL A 51 -7.13 1.46 -20.78
C VAL A 51 -5.70 1.39 -21.31
N VAL A 52 -4.84 2.29 -20.84
CA VAL A 52 -3.44 2.38 -21.27
C VAL A 52 -2.47 1.72 -20.30
N LEU A 53 -2.83 1.68 -19.01
CA LEU A 53 -2.13 0.91 -17.98
C LEU A 53 -3.12 0.06 -17.20
N ALA A 54 -2.72 -1.17 -16.86
CA ALA A 54 -3.47 -2.04 -15.99
C ALA A 54 -2.56 -2.70 -14.96
N GLU A 55 -3.00 -2.68 -13.72
CA GLU A 55 -2.32 -3.33 -12.62
C GLU A 55 -2.67 -4.82 -12.52
N ARG A 56 -1.66 -5.60 -12.18
CA ARG A 56 -1.73 -6.97 -11.70
C ARG A 56 -1.21 -6.99 -10.26
N PRO A 57 -2.09 -6.88 -9.25
CA PRO A 57 -1.68 -6.98 -7.86
C PRO A 57 -1.11 -8.36 -7.57
N VAL A 58 -0.14 -8.46 -6.66
CA VAL A 58 0.28 -9.76 -6.14
C VAL A 58 -0.78 -10.27 -5.17
N PRO A 59 -1.21 -11.54 -5.25
CA PRO A 59 -2.18 -12.09 -4.30
C PRO A 59 -1.75 -11.89 -2.84
N GLY A 60 -2.69 -11.49 -1.99
CA GLY A 60 -2.43 -11.23 -0.58
C GLY A 60 -1.95 -9.82 -0.26
N THR A 61 -1.88 -8.92 -1.25
CA THR A 61 -1.62 -7.48 -1.05
C THR A 61 -2.66 -6.83 -0.13
N CYS A 62 -3.91 -7.30 -0.16
CA CYS A 62 -4.97 -6.82 0.74
C CYS A 62 -5.12 -7.70 1.99
N ASN A 63 -4.06 -7.87 2.78
CA ASN A 63 -4.08 -8.69 4.00
C ASN A 63 -4.01 -7.87 5.30
N GLY A 64 -3.99 -6.52 5.21
CA GLY A 64 -3.95 -5.61 6.35
C GLY A 64 -2.56 -5.40 6.98
N ASN A 65 -1.49 -5.88 6.35
CA ASN A 65 -0.11 -5.71 6.85
C ASN A 65 0.58 -4.40 6.41
N GLY A 66 -0.11 -3.54 5.66
CA GLY A 66 0.44 -2.28 5.15
C GLY A 66 1.39 -2.43 3.96
N TYR A 67 1.63 -3.65 3.48
CA TYR A 67 2.56 -3.92 2.39
C TYR A 67 1.82 -4.16 1.08
N TYR A 68 2.08 -3.28 0.11
CA TYR A 68 1.51 -3.32 -1.22
C TYR A 68 2.55 -3.80 -2.23
N GLN A 69 2.15 -4.69 -3.13
CA GLN A 69 3.03 -5.20 -4.19
C GLN A 69 2.22 -5.54 -5.45
N GLY A 70 2.81 -5.23 -6.60
CA GLY A 70 2.13 -5.44 -7.86
C GLY A 70 3.04 -5.29 -9.06
N GLN A 71 2.43 -5.50 -10.22
CA GLN A 71 3.01 -5.21 -11.51
C GLN A 71 2.04 -4.31 -12.28
N VAL A 72 2.50 -3.17 -12.78
CA VAL A 72 1.74 -2.40 -13.76
C VAL A 72 2.15 -2.85 -15.16
N GLN A 73 1.20 -3.00 -16.06
CA GLN A 73 1.42 -3.40 -17.44
C GLN A 73 0.95 -2.32 -18.41
N SER A 74 1.82 -1.94 -19.36
CA SER A 74 1.46 -1.12 -20.51
C SER A 74 0.57 -1.90 -21.48
N LYS A 75 -0.47 -1.22 -21.97
CA LYS A 75 -1.33 -1.67 -23.07
C LYS A 75 -1.03 -0.96 -24.38
N VAL A 76 0.01 -0.12 -24.39
CA VAL A 76 0.44 0.66 -25.55
C VAL A 76 1.84 0.19 -25.94
N ASP A 77 1.96 -0.38 -27.13
CA ASP A 77 3.21 -0.95 -27.62
C ASP A 77 4.32 0.11 -27.69
N GLY A 78 5.48 -0.22 -27.10
CA GLY A 78 6.65 0.66 -27.08
C GLY A 78 6.59 1.80 -26.06
N TRP A 79 5.57 1.84 -25.19
CA TRP A 79 5.49 2.79 -24.09
C TRP A 79 5.82 2.12 -22.77
N ARG A 80 6.67 2.78 -21.99
CA ARG A 80 7.14 2.34 -20.68
C ARG A 80 6.08 2.63 -19.62
N PRO A 81 5.65 1.63 -18.83
CA PRO A 81 4.84 1.88 -17.66
C PRO A 81 5.73 2.25 -16.46
N SER A 82 5.20 3.09 -15.57
CA SER A 82 5.78 3.38 -14.27
C SER A 82 4.70 3.58 -13.21
N VAL A 83 5.05 3.31 -11.96
CA VAL A 83 4.23 3.60 -10.77
C VAL A 83 4.99 4.60 -9.95
N TRP A 84 4.33 5.65 -9.48
CA TRP A 84 4.92 6.53 -8.49
C TRP A 84 4.13 6.46 -7.21
N VAL A 85 4.86 6.40 -6.10
CA VAL A 85 4.33 6.30 -4.75
C VAL A 85 4.88 7.46 -3.93
N HIS A 86 4.00 8.17 -3.24
CA HIS A 86 4.34 9.22 -2.29
C HIS A 86 4.17 8.69 -0.87
N ASP A 87 5.20 8.81 -0.05
CA ASP A 87 5.22 8.33 1.35
C ASP A 87 4.87 9.41 2.39
N GLY A 88 4.21 10.47 1.96
CA GLY A 88 3.95 11.66 2.77
C GLY A 88 5.05 12.73 2.69
N THR A 89 6.26 12.37 2.22
CA THR A 89 7.38 13.32 2.09
C THR A 89 7.90 13.47 0.66
N SER A 90 7.97 12.38 -0.10
CA SER A 90 8.59 12.37 -1.41
C SER A 90 7.95 11.36 -2.35
N TRP A 91 8.02 11.65 -3.65
CA TRP A 91 7.60 10.73 -4.70
C TRP A 91 8.76 9.79 -5.08
N THR A 92 8.51 8.49 -5.03
CA THR A 92 9.42 7.43 -5.47
C THR A 92 8.85 6.75 -6.71
N GLY A 93 9.64 6.67 -7.78
CA GLY A 93 9.25 6.06 -9.05
C GLY A 93 9.74 4.61 -9.17
N HIS A 94 8.87 3.74 -9.67
CA HIS A 94 9.14 2.36 -10.06
C HIS A 94 8.91 2.21 -11.56
N PHE A 95 9.97 1.94 -12.31
CA PHE A 95 9.96 2.00 -13.77
C PHE A 95 10.06 0.62 -14.38
N GLY A 96 9.38 0.42 -15.51
CA GLY A 96 9.66 -0.68 -16.42
C GLY A 96 10.87 -0.35 -17.30
N ASP A 97 11.27 -1.29 -18.13
CA ASP A 97 12.26 -1.02 -19.18
C ASP A 97 11.62 -0.21 -20.32
N TYR A 98 12.40 0.57 -21.07
CA TYR A 98 11.88 1.31 -22.23
C TYR A 98 11.36 0.41 -23.37
N ASP A 99 11.84 -0.84 -23.42
CA ASP A 99 11.33 -1.89 -24.31
C ASP A 99 10.45 -2.90 -23.55
N GLY A 100 10.24 -2.66 -22.25
CA GLY A 100 9.44 -3.49 -21.36
C GLY A 100 7.99 -3.06 -21.34
N THR A 101 7.09 -4.04 -21.26
CA THR A 101 5.64 -3.78 -21.13
C THR A 101 5.17 -3.79 -19.68
N SER A 102 6.08 -3.89 -18.71
CA SER A 102 5.72 -4.03 -17.29
C SER A 102 6.73 -3.38 -16.34
N ALA A 103 6.24 -2.90 -15.21
CA ALA A 103 7.04 -2.46 -14.07
C ALA A 103 6.56 -3.17 -12.81
N ASN A 104 7.48 -3.76 -12.04
CA ASN A 104 7.16 -4.30 -10.72
C ASN A 104 7.37 -3.21 -9.66
N TYR A 105 6.58 -3.24 -8.61
CA TYR A 105 6.71 -2.32 -7.49
C TYR A 105 6.28 -2.97 -6.19
N SER A 106 6.81 -2.42 -5.10
CA SER A 106 6.36 -2.76 -3.75
C SER A 106 6.59 -1.57 -2.82
N TYR A 107 5.70 -1.41 -1.85
CA TYR A 107 5.73 -0.28 -0.92
C TYR A 107 5.09 -0.68 0.41
N THR A 108 5.53 -0.08 1.51
CA THR A 108 4.92 -0.22 2.84
C THR A 108 4.33 1.11 3.26
N ASP A 109 3.00 1.16 3.42
CA ASP A 109 2.29 2.32 3.96
C ASP A 109 2.38 2.30 5.49
N GLU A 110 3.13 3.24 6.06
CA GLU A 110 3.37 3.33 7.51
C GLU A 110 2.40 4.27 8.23
N ASP A 111 1.86 5.27 7.53
CA ASP A 111 1.17 6.41 8.16
C ASP A 111 -0.19 6.74 7.56
N SER A 112 -0.67 5.97 6.56
CA SER A 112 -1.99 6.15 5.94
C SER A 112 -2.13 7.43 5.12
N THR A 113 -1.03 8.12 4.83
CA THR A 113 -1.02 9.33 3.99
C THR A 113 -0.52 9.07 2.58
N SER A 114 -0.21 7.82 2.29
CA SER A 114 0.42 7.40 1.06
C SER A 114 -0.42 7.70 -0.18
N ARG A 115 0.26 8.16 -1.23
CA ARG A 115 -0.32 8.50 -2.54
C ARG A 115 0.30 7.65 -3.63
N MET A 116 -0.42 7.39 -4.70
CA MET A 116 0.12 6.68 -5.86
C MET A 116 -0.67 7.02 -7.11
N HIS A 117 0.06 7.07 -8.22
CA HIS A 117 -0.51 7.17 -9.54
C HIS A 117 0.28 6.30 -10.52
N PHE A 118 -0.28 6.12 -11.70
CA PHE A 118 0.40 5.45 -12.79
C PHE A 118 0.86 6.46 -13.82
N CYS A 119 2.01 6.21 -14.42
CA CYS A 119 2.52 7.01 -15.52
C CYS A 119 2.91 6.12 -16.71
N LEU A 120 2.58 6.57 -17.91
CA LEU A 120 2.95 5.95 -19.17
C LEU A 120 3.80 6.95 -19.94
N ASP A 121 5.03 6.56 -20.30
CA ASP A 121 5.95 7.43 -21.02
C ASP A 121 6.56 6.78 -22.26
N TRP A 122 6.86 7.62 -23.25
CA TRP A 122 7.57 7.22 -24.46
C TRP A 122 8.89 7.95 -24.56
N LYS A 123 9.98 7.29 -24.14
CA LYS A 123 11.36 7.79 -24.26
C LYS A 123 11.51 9.25 -23.80
N ASP A 124 10.83 9.59 -22.70
CA ASP A 124 10.81 10.92 -22.10
C ASP A 124 10.26 12.05 -23.00
N ILE A 125 9.46 11.72 -24.03
CA ILE A 125 8.85 12.69 -24.94
C ILE A 125 7.45 13.09 -24.43
N ALA A 126 6.59 12.11 -24.20
CA ALA A 126 5.24 12.32 -23.71
C ALA A 126 5.01 11.44 -22.48
N VAL A 127 4.43 12.03 -21.45
CA VAL A 127 4.11 11.37 -20.18
C VAL A 127 2.65 11.58 -19.87
N TYR A 128 1.89 10.50 -19.73
CA TYR A 128 0.53 10.50 -19.21
C TYR A 128 0.56 9.98 -17.77
N CYS A 129 0.19 10.80 -16.81
CA CYS A 129 0.14 10.41 -15.39
C CYS A 129 -1.27 10.56 -14.84
N GLY A 130 -1.70 9.60 -14.03
CA GLY A 130 -2.98 9.67 -13.36
C GLY A 130 -3.47 8.33 -12.79
N TRP A 131 -4.79 8.26 -12.60
CA TRP A 131 -5.46 7.13 -11.99
C TRP A 131 -6.91 7.03 -12.46
N GLY A 132 -7.37 5.83 -12.77
CA GLY A 132 -8.71 5.65 -13.33
C GLY A 132 -8.84 6.44 -14.63
N THR A 133 -9.87 7.27 -14.72
CA THR A 133 -10.13 8.17 -15.86
C THR A 133 -9.59 9.58 -15.67
N GLU A 134 -9.00 9.87 -14.50
CA GLU A 134 -8.43 11.18 -14.20
C GLU A 134 -6.94 11.15 -14.53
N TRP A 135 -6.50 12.01 -15.45
CA TRP A 135 -5.12 12.03 -15.90
C TRP A 135 -4.70 13.40 -16.42
N SER A 136 -3.39 13.59 -16.53
CA SER A 136 -2.76 14.75 -17.12
C SER A 136 -1.64 14.32 -18.07
N GLN A 137 -1.34 15.16 -19.06
CA GLN A 137 -0.25 14.96 -20.00
C GLN A 137 0.83 16.02 -19.85
N ASN A 138 2.08 15.60 -19.99
CA ASN A 138 3.23 16.49 -20.13
C ASN A 138 4.06 16.07 -21.36
N ASN A 139 4.43 17.04 -22.19
CA ASN A 139 5.21 16.84 -23.42
C ASN A 139 6.72 17.16 -23.26
N ALA A 140 7.21 17.28 -22.02
CA ALA A 140 8.60 17.58 -21.72
C ALA A 140 9.33 16.44 -20.99
N GLY A 141 8.77 15.24 -20.96
CA GLY A 141 9.33 14.12 -20.18
C GLY A 141 9.26 14.29 -18.66
N ILE A 142 8.59 15.35 -18.18
CA ILE A 142 8.48 15.64 -16.76
C ILE A 142 7.22 14.95 -16.22
N TYR A 143 7.41 14.08 -15.23
CA TYR A 143 6.31 13.46 -14.49
C TYR A 143 5.58 14.52 -13.66
N TYR A 144 4.28 14.69 -13.93
CA TYR A 144 3.45 15.61 -13.16
C TYR A 144 2.79 14.86 -12.01
N HIS A 145 3.20 15.18 -10.78
CA HIS A 145 2.69 14.58 -9.55
C HIS A 145 1.62 15.43 -8.83
N GLY A 146 0.89 16.27 -9.58
CA GLY A 146 -0.24 16.99 -8.99
C GLY A 146 -1.40 16.06 -8.61
N ASP A 147 -2.42 16.62 -7.96
CA ASP A 147 -3.52 15.85 -7.35
C ASP A 147 -4.49 15.18 -8.36
N TYR A 148 -4.36 15.44 -9.66
CA TYR A 148 -5.25 14.82 -10.66
C TYR A 148 -4.92 13.34 -10.84
N GLY A 149 -5.91 12.47 -10.69
CA GLY A 149 -5.69 11.04 -10.86
C GLY A 149 -4.67 10.51 -9.86
N VAL A 150 -4.74 11.00 -8.62
CA VAL A 150 -4.02 10.42 -7.51
C VAL A 150 -5.03 9.65 -6.69
N ASN A 151 -4.72 8.39 -6.43
CA ASN A 151 -5.50 7.65 -5.47
C ASN A 151 -5.00 8.01 -4.06
N HIS A 152 -5.87 8.00 -3.08
CA HIS A 152 -5.57 8.40 -1.72
C HIS A 152 -5.96 7.22 -0.82
N GLY A 153 -4.99 6.62 -0.12
CA GLY A 153 -5.25 5.48 0.78
C GLY A 153 -4.95 4.08 0.22
N PHE A 154 -3.90 3.94 -0.56
CA PHE A 154 -3.08 2.71 -0.58
C PHE A 154 -2.15 2.68 0.63
#